data_AF-A0AA41SIL4-F1
#
_entry.id   AF-A0AA41SIL4-F1
#
_cell.length_a   1.000
_cell.length_b   1.000
_cell.length_c   1.000
_cell.angle_alpha   90.00
_cell.angle_beta   90.00
_cell.angle_gamma   90.00
#
_symmetry.space_group_name_H-M   'P 1'
#
loop_
_entity.id
_entity.type
_entity.pdbx_description
1 polymer ?
#
loop_
_entity_poly.entity_id
_entity_poly.type
_entity_poly.pdbx_seq_one_letter_code
_entity_poly.pdbx_strand_id
1 'polypeptide(L)'
;MDLKVPFTGILSKDESQNPEFFNWNKVKIRYCDGASFAGNQSEPETSTGLFFRGQLIWDAVMEELLSLGLANARQALLSGCSAGGLATLIHCDDFQEMLPKEVNVKCLSDAGFFLDEKDVYGERTMRAFYHAVSNLQGVTKSLQKDCISKMESSECLFPQNFVKYIKTPVFLVNPSYDWWQIHNILAPSTSDHSWFKCKRNIKDCNPSQIEILHGYRNSMLEELNQFQHSRNVGMFINSCFSHCQTWMADTWHSEDSPRINNKTIAEAVGDWYFDRKAVKEIDGPYPSNPTCHNLDFSAFHKA
;
A
#
# COMPACT_ATOMS: atom_id res chain seq x y z
N MET A 1 9.26 -27.09 -11.86
CA MET A 1 10.26 -26.00 -11.90
C MET A 1 9.65 -24.85 -11.14
N ASP A 2 10.22 -24.47 -10.00
CA ASP A 2 9.74 -23.30 -9.27
C ASP A 2 9.89 -22.06 -10.14
N LEU A 3 8.78 -21.37 -10.39
CA LEU A 3 8.76 -20.11 -11.11
C LEU A 3 9.59 -19.10 -10.30
N LYS A 4 10.77 -18.75 -10.82
CA LYS A 4 11.61 -17.68 -10.27
C LYS A 4 10.82 -16.38 -10.29
N VAL A 5 10.76 -15.70 -9.15
CA VAL A 5 10.11 -14.39 -9.06
C VAL A 5 11.12 -13.33 -9.50
N PRO A 6 10.86 -12.56 -10.57
CA PRO A 6 11.77 -11.50 -10.98
C PRO A 6 11.78 -10.38 -9.93
N PHE A 7 12.97 -9.82 -9.71
CA PHE A 7 13.16 -8.64 -8.88
C PHE A 7 13.27 -7.41 -9.78
N THR A 8 12.28 -6.52 -9.69
CA THR A 8 12.15 -5.28 -10.46
C THR A 8 11.82 -4.10 -9.53
N GLY A 9 11.87 -2.87 -10.06
CA GLY A 9 11.65 -1.66 -9.26
C GLY A 9 12.56 -1.60 -8.04
N ILE A 10 11.99 -1.38 -6.86
CA ILE A 10 12.69 -1.32 -5.56
C ILE A 10 13.48 -2.59 -5.20
N LEU A 11 13.16 -3.73 -5.82
CA LEU A 11 13.90 -5.00 -5.64
C LEU A 11 15.00 -5.21 -6.69
N SER A 12 15.04 -4.41 -7.76
CA SER A 12 16.03 -4.54 -8.82
C SER A 12 17.46 -4.44 -8.27
N LYS A 13 18.37 -5.23 -8.87
CA LYS A 13 19.82 -5.17 -8.63
C LYS A 13 20.54 -4.21 -9.59
N ASP A 14 19.82 -3.64 -10.54
CA ASP A 14 20.34 -2.65 -11.48
C ASP A 14 20.30 -1.27 -10.83
N GLU A 15 21.46 -0.64 -10.65
CA GLU A 15 21.62 0.69 -10.07
C GLU A 15 20.83 1.75 -10.85
N SER A 16 20.73 1.63 -12.18
CA SER A 16 19.96 2.57 -13.01
C SER A 16 18.45 2.48 -12.79
N GLN A 17 17.97 1.39 -12.20
CA GLN A 17 16.55 1.16 -11.89
C GLN A 17 16.28 1.24 -10.38
N ASN A 18 17.30 1.17 -9.54
CA ASN A 18 17.17 1.14 -8.09
C ASN A 18 18.37 1.79 -7.40
N PRO A 19 18.60 3.10 -7.61
CA PRO A 19 19.87 3.76 -7.29
C PRO A 19 20.25 3.65 -5.81
N GLU A 20 19.25 3.63 -4.94
CA GLU A 20 19.43 3.67 -3.49
C GLU A 20 19.59 2.29 -2.84
N PHE A 21 18.97 1.27 -3.43
CA PHE A 21 18.83 -0.03 -2.80
C PHE A 21 19.32 -1.20 -3.67
N PHE A 22 19.95 -0.96 -4.83
CA PHE A 22 20.33 -2.03 -5.77
C PHE A 22 21.22 -3.12 -5.15
N ASN A 23 22.11 -2.74 -4.24
CA ASN A 23 23.08 -3.65 -3.62
C ASN A 23 22.65 -4.15 -2.22
N TRP A 24 21.37 -4.00 -1.86
CA TRP A 24 20.83 -4.51 -0.61
C TRP A 24 20.46 -5.99 -0.72
N ASN A 25 20.41 -6.68 0.43
CA ASN A 25 19.76 -7.99 0.50
C ASN A 25 18.25 -7.81 0.21
N LYS A 26 17.70 -8.63 -0.70
CA LYS A 26 16.31 -8.53 -1.16
C LYS A 26 15.54 -9.78 -0.80
N VAL A 27 14.38 -9.58 -0.17
CA VAL A 27 13.44 -10.65 0.19
C VAL A 27 12.07 -10.28 -0.34
N LYS A 28 11.37 -11.25 -0.94
CA LYS A 28 9.98 -11.10 -1.34
C LYS A 28 9.13 -12.18 -0.67
N ILE A 29 8.30 -11.75 0.27
CA ILE A 29 7.35 -12.61 0.98
C ILE A 29 6.09 -12.75 0.12
N ARG A 30 5.67 -13.98 -0.14
CA ARG A 30 4.45 -14.23 -0.93
C ARG A 30 3.23 -14.10 -0.02
N TYR A 31 2.24 -13.33 -0.48
CA TYR A 31 0.97 -13.16 0.21
C TYR A 31 0.09 -14.40 0.03
N CYS A 32 -0.34 -15.02 1.12
CA CYS A 32 -1.14 -16.24 1.10
C CYS A 32 -2.16 -16.38 2.24
N ASP A 33 -2.35 -15.36 3.09
CA ASP A 33 -3.20 -15.46 4.28
C ASP A 33 -4.57 -14.81 4.13
N GLY A 34 -4.74 -13.82 3.24
CA GLY A 34 -6.04 -13.19 2.99
C GLY A 34 -6.42 -12.03 3.93
N ALA A 35 -5.55 -11.60 4.86
CA ALA A 35 -5.79 -10.43 5.72
C ALA A 35 -4.51 -9.66 6.03
N SER A 36 -3.69 -9.35 5.02
CA SER A 36 -2.48 -8.53 5.18
C SER A 36 -1.56 -9.02 6.31
N PHE A 37 -1.39 -10.34 6.44
CA PHE A 37 -0.66 -11.00 7.53
C PHE A 37 -1.21 -10.72 8.94
N ALA A 38 -2.46 -10.30 9.09
CA ALA A 38 -3.08 -9.99 10.38
C ALA A 38 -3.99 -11.11 10.91
N GLY A 39 -4.35 -12.11 10.09
CA GLY A 39 -5.20 -13.21 10.54
C GLY A 39 -4.51 -14.06 11.62
N ASN A 40 -5.21 -14.40 12.70
CA ASN A 40 -4.62 -15.10 13.85
C ASN A 40 -5.53 -16.21 14.39
N GLN A 41 -6.21 -16.92 13.50
CA GLN A 41 -7.04 -18.08 13.86
C GLN A 41 -6.16 -19.31 14.12
N SER A 42 -6.38 -19.98 15.25
CA SER A 42 -5.69 -21.25 15.56
C SER A 42 -6.28 -22.41 14.75
N GLU A 43 -7.60 -22.50 14.65
CA GLU A 43 -8.29 -23.59 13.97
C GLU A 43 -8.66 -23.22 12.52
N PRO A 44 -8.76 -24.20 11.61
CA PRO A 44 -9.26 -23.94 10.27
C PRO A 44 -10.74 -23.55 10.29
N GLU A 45 -11.17 -22.81 9.29
CA GLU A 45 -12.59 -22.49 9.10
C GLU A 45 -13.36 -23.78 8.78
N THR A 46 -14.42 -24.05 9.55
CA THR A 46 -15.14 -25.33 9.57
C THR A 46 -15.71 -25.74 8.20
N SER A 47 -16.21 -24.80 7.40
CA SER A 47 -16.88 -25.11 6.14
C SER A 47 -15.93 -25.35 4.96
N THR A 48 -14.80 -24.64 4.94
CA THR A 48 -13.84 -24.63 3.83
C THR A 48 -12.55 -25.39 4.13
N GLY A 49 -12.23 -25.61 5.41
CA GLY A 49 -10.96 -26.16 5.86
C GLY A 49 -9.77 -25.21 5.69
N LEU A 50 -10.01 -23.94 5.34
CA LEU A 50 -8.96 -22.95 5.12
C LEU A 50 -8.37 -22.44 6.45
N PHE A 51 -7.06 -22.21 6.45
CA PHE A 51 -6.34 -21.62 7.58
C PHE A 51 -6.11 -20.13 7.35
N PHE A 52 -6.55 -19.31 8.31
CA PHE A 52 -6.32 -17.86 8.32
C PHE A 52 -5.29 -17.48 9.39
N ARG A 53 -4.01 -17.73 9.05
CA ARG A 53 -2.87 -17.68 9.97
C ARG A 53 -1.81 -16.65 9.56
N GLY A 54 -2.25 -15.51 9.05
CA GLY A 54 -1.37 -14.42 8.60
C GLY A 54 -0.30 -14.04 9.61
N GLN A 55 -0.65 -13.84 10.89
CA GLN A 55 0.31 -13.48 11.93
C GLN A 55 1.36 -14.57 12.13
N LEU A 56 0.95 -15.84 12.19
CA LEU A 56 1.88 -16.96 12.37
C LEU A 56 2.82 -17.12 11.17
N ILE A 57 2.34 -16.84 9.95
CA ILE A 57 3.18 -16.84 8.76
C ILE A 57 4.20 -15.70 8.84
N TRP A 58 3.78 -14.50 9.26
CA TRP A 58 4.67 -13.37 9.48
C TRP A 58 5.76 -13.69 10.49
N ASP A 59 5.39 -14.18 11.68
CA ASP A 59 6.33 -14.51 12.75
C ASP A 59 7.36 -15.56 12.30
N ALA A 60 6.91 -16.64 11.65
CA ALA A 60 7.78 -17.70 11.17
C ALA A 60 8.75 -17.21 10.07
N VAL A 61 8.27 -16.38 9.14
CA VAL A 61 9.13 -15.80 8.10
C VAL A 61 10.15 -14.84 8.71
N MET A 62 9.75 -13.99 9.65
CA MET A 62 10.68 -13.06 10.30
C MET A 62 11.75 -13.79 11.11
N GLU A 63 11.38 -14.84 11.85
CA GLU A 63 12.33 -15.69 12.57
C GLU A 63 13.37 -16.32 11.64
N GLU A 64 12.92 -16.86 10.50
CA GLU A 64 13.83 -17.42 9.49
C GLU A 64 14.76 -16.33 8.92
N LEU A 65 14.23 -15.17 8.55
CA LEU A 65 15.03 -14.08 7.98
C LEU A 65 16.07 -13.53 8.97
N LEU A 66 15.72 -13.42 10.25
CA LEU A 66 16.65 -13.06 11.33
C LEU A 66 17.83 -14.03 11.36
N SER A 67 17.55 -15.34 11.28
CA SER A 67 18.59 -16.39 11.26
C SER A 67 19.47 -16.35 10.01
N LEU A 68 18.92 -15.94 8.87
CA LEU A 68 19.63 -15.81 7.59
C LEU A 68 20.47 -14.53 7.48
N GLY A 69 20.48 -13.69 8.51
CA GLY A 69 21.37 -12.55 8.63
C GLY A 69 20.68 -11.20 8.79
N LEU A 70 19.34 -11.13 8.74
CA LEU A 70 18.61 -9.88 9.01
C LEU A 70 18.91 -9.34 10.42
N ALA A 71 19.19 -10.23 11.39
CA ALA A 71 19.60 -9.84 12.75
C ALA A 71 20.90 -9.01 12.80
N ASN A 72 21.73 -9.06 11.75
CA ASN A 72 22.99 -8.31 11.63
C ASN A 72 22.86 -7.07 10.74
N ALA A 73 21.64 -6.73 10.27
CA ALA A 73 21.43 -5.58 9.43
C ALA A 73 21.75 -4.27 10.17
N ARG A 74 22.29 -3.28 9.47
CA ARG A 74 22.45 -1.90 9.98
C ARG A 74 21.31 -0.99 9.56
N GLN A 75 20.63 -1.38 8.49
CA GLN A 75 19.55 -0.65 7.83
C GLN A 75 18.55 -1.69 7.36
N ALA A 76 17.27 -1.43 7.60
CA ALA A 76 16.18 -2.27 7.14
C ALA A 76 15.05 -1.40 6.58
N LEU A 77 14.40 -1.91 5.54
CA LEU A 77 13.21 -1.30 4.94
C LEU A 77 12.16 -2.39 4.78
N LEU A 78 11.06 -2.28 5.53
CA LEU A 78 9.89 -3.09 5.29
C LEU A 78 9.05 -2.41 4.21
N SER A 79 8.77 -3.09 3.11
CA SER A 79 7.94 -2.52 2.04
C SER A 79 6.96 -3.52 1.49
N GLY A 80 5.79 -3.05 1.08
CA GLY A 80 4.82 -3.87 0.39
C GLY A 80 3.83 -3.03 -0.39
N CYS A 81 3.12 -3.69 -1.30
CA CYS A 81 2.05 -3.07 -2.06
C CYS A 81 0.66 -3.62 -1.73
N SER A 82 -0.37 -2.77 -1.77
CA SER A 82 -1.79 -3.16 -1.71
C SER A 82 -2.07 -3.80 -0.35
N ALA A 83 -2.58 -5.03 -0.31
CA ALA A 83 -2.66 -5.81 0.94
C ALA A 83 -1.28 -5.92 1.65
N GLY A 84 -0.18 -6.03 0.91
CA GLY A 84 1.17 -5.98 1.48
C GLY A 84 1.60 -4.58 1.95
N GLY A 85 1.05 -3.52 1.36
CA GLY A 85 1.25 -2.14 1.81
C GLY A 85 0.52 -1.89 3.12
N LEU A 86 -0.71 -2.43 3.25
CA LEU A 86 -1.43 -2.46 4.52
C LEU A 86 -0.70 -3.32 5.56
N ALA A 87 -0.20 -4.50 5.17
CA ALA A 87 0.60 -5.36 6.05
C ALA A 87 1.84 -4.63 6.58
N THR A 88 2.51 -3.86 5.71
CA THR A 88 3.67 -3.04 6.09
C THR A 88 3.30 -2.03 7.18
N LEU A 89 2.11 -1.42 7.13
CA LEU A 89 1.66 -0.48 8.16
C LEU A 89 1.28 -1.20 9.46
N ILE A 90 0.59 -2.34 9.36
CA ILE A 90 0.17 -3.15 10.52
C ILE A 90 1.40 -3.60 11.32
N HIS A 91 2.40 -4.17 10.63
CA HIS A 91 3.56 -4.82 11.23
C HIS A 91 4.79 -3.91 11.37
N CYS A 92 4.67 -2.61 11.10
CA CYS A 92 5.83 -1.72 11.03
C CYS A 92 6.61 -1.63 12.35
N ASP A 93 5.89 -1.41 13.46
CA ASP A 93 6.52 -1.32 14.78
C ASP A 93 7.02 -2.69 15.26
N ASP A 94 6.27 -3.77 15.00
CA ASP A 94 6.71 -5.14 15.32
C ASP A 94 8.02 -5.49 14.59
N PHE A 95 8.16 -5.08 13.32
CA PHE A 95 9.39 -5.27 12.56
C PHE A 95 10.58 -4.52 13.15
N GLN A 96 10.37 -3.28 13.63
CA GLN A 96 11.39 -2.53 14.36
C GLN A 96 11.74 -3.18 15.71
N GLU A 97 10.76 -3.72 16.43
CA GLU A 97 10.96 -4.37 17.73
C GLU A 97 11.74 -5.69 17.63
N MET A 98 11.69 -6.37 16.48
CA MET A 98 12.47 -7.59 16.20
C MET A 98 13.97 -7.34 15.96
N LEU A 99 14.37 -6.07 15.74
CA LEU A 99 15.74 -5.68 15.42
C LEU A 99 16.38 -4.89 16.57
N PRO A 100 17.73 -4.89 16.69
CA PRO A 100 18.42 -4.01 17.63
C PRO A 100 18.02 -2.54 17.44
N LYS A 101 17.93 -1.78 18.54
CA LYS A 101 17.45 -0.38 18.51
C LYS A 101 18.32 0.56 17.68
N GLU A 102 19.57 0.18 17.43
CA GLU A 102 20.54 0.94 16.64
C GLU A 102 20.33 0.76 15.12
N VAL A 103 19.55 -0.24 14.70
CA VAL A 103 19.23 -0.47 13.29
C VAL A 103 18.26 0.61 12.82
N ASN A 104 18.61 1.27 11.71
CA ASN A 104 17.69 2.21 11.07
C ASN A 104 16.60 1.43 10.32
N VAL A 105 15.45 1.23 10.97
CA VAL A 105 14.27 0.60 10.37
C VAL A 105 13.30 1.68 9.92
N LYS A 106 12.82 1.56 8.69
CA LYS A 106 11.71 2.38 8.16
C LYS A 106 10.76 1.50 7.37
N CYS A 107 9.53 1.96 7.19
CA CYS A 107 8.47 1.22 6.50
C CYS A 107 7.92 1.99 5.31
N LEU A 108 7.71 1.34 4.17
CA LEU A 108 7.12 1.93 2.97
C LEU A 108 5.84 1.20 2.59
N SER A 109 4.73 1.93 2.61
CA SER A 109 3.43 1.42 2.16
C SER A 109 3.13 1.97 0.77
N ASP A 110 3.03 1.09 -0.22
CA ASP A 110 2.66 1.41 -1.60
C ASP A 110 1.21 0.99 -1.86
N ALA A 111 0.35 1.92 -2.27
CA ALA A 111 -1.07 1.69 -2.52
C ALA A 111 -1.79 0.96 -1.37
N GLY A 112 -1.30 1.13 -0.13
CA GLY A 112 -1.81 0.47 1.08
C GLY A 112 -2.77 1.34 1.89
N PHE A 113 -2.87 2.64 1.58
CA PHE A 113 -3.78 3.58 2.22
C PHE A 113 -5.19 3.48 1.64
N PHE A 114 -5.95 2.48 2.11
CA PHE A 114 -7.35 2.29 1.71
C PHE A 114 -8.28 3.25 2.46
N LEU A 115 -9.25 3.85 1.76
CA LEU A 115 -10.22 4.76 2.37
C LEU A 115 -11.50 4.05 2.82
N ASP A 116 -11.98 4.46 3.98
CA ASP A 116 -13.34 4.17 4.45
C ASP A 116 -14.34 5.21 3.94
N GLU A 117 -14.68 5.11 2.66
CA GLU A 117 -15.62 6.01 1.99
C GLU A 117 -16.87 5.30 1.50
N LYS A 118 -17.92 6.10 1.26
CA LYS A 118 -19.12 5.59 0.58
C LYS A 118 -18.84 5.42 -0.91
N ASP A 119 -19.38 4.36 -1.48
CA ASP A 119 -19.38 4.13 -2.92
C ASP A 119 -20.42 5.01 -3.64
N VAL A 120 -20.44 4.93 -4.97
CA VAL A 120 -21.36 5.72 -5.82
C VAL A 120 -22.85 5.39 -5.62
N TYR A 121 -23.18 4.35 -4.86
CA TYR A 121 -24.55 4.01 -4.45
C TYR A 121 -24.85 4.43 -3.00
N GLY A 122 -23.87 4.98 -2.29
CA GLY A 122 -24.01 5.44 -0.91
C GLY A 122 -23.67 4.38 0.15
N GLU A 123 -23.16 3.21 -0.26
CA GLU A 123 -22.85 2.09 0.62
C GLU A 123 -21.39 2.11 1.08
N ARG A 124 -21.11 1.61 2.30
CA ARG A 124 -19.73 1.47 2.80
C ARG A 124 -19.15 0.10 2.46
N THR A 125 -18.98 -0.17 1.16
CA THR A 125 -18.55 -1.47 0.63
C THR A 125 -17.25 -1.98 1.25
N MET A 126 -16.21 -1.13 1.34
CA MET A 126 -14.93 -1.56 1.93
C MET A 126 -15.03 -1.82 3.45
N ARG A 127 -15.86 -1.04 4.16
CA ARG A 127 -16.09 -1.26 5.60
C ARG A 127 -16.77 -2.60 5.84
N ALA A 128 -17.77 -2.94 5.03
CA ALA A 128 -18.42 -4.25 5.10
C ALA A 128 -17.43 -5.39 4.80
N PHE A 129 -16.56 -5.22 3.81
CA PHE A 129 -15.49 -6.17 3.51
C PHE A 129 -14.52 -6.36 4.68
N TYR A 130 -13.99 -5.29 5.27
CA TYR A 130 -13.09 -5.40 6.43
C TYR A 130 -13.78 -5.93 7.69
N HIS A 131 -15.06 -5.66 7.88
CA HIS A 131 -15.83 -6.31 8.94
C HIS A 131 -15.89 -7.83 8.74
N ALA A 132 -16.15 -8.29 7.50
CA ALA A 132 -16.14 -9.71 7.19
C ALA A 132 -14.76 -10.35 7.37
N VAL A 133 -13.69 -9.69 6.90
CA VAL A 133 -12.29 -10.15 7.08
C VAL A 133 -11.94 -10.25 8.57
N SER A 134 -12.26 -9.21 9.36
CA SER A 134 -11.97 -9.16 10.79
C SER A 134 -12.63 -10.31 11.54
N ASN A 135 -13.92 -10.57 11.26
CA ASN A 135 -14.68 -11.62 11.92
C ASN A 135 -14.24 -13.03 11.50
N LEU A 136 -13.95 -13.22 10.21
CA LEU A 136 -13.52 -14.52 9.68
C LEU A 136 -12.12 -14.88 10.18
N GLN A 137 -11.18 -13.94 10.11
CA GLN A 137 -9.75 -14.23 10.26
C GLN A 137 -9.17 -13.85 11.63
N GLY A 138 -9.96 -13.26 12.52
CA GLY A 138 -9.53 -12.98 13.90
C GLY A 138 -8.32 -12.06 13.98
N VAL A 139 -8.43 -10.85 13.41
CA VAL A 139 -7.30 -9.94 13.21
C VAL A 139 -6.89 -9.11 14.44
N THR A 140 -7.76 -9.02 15.45
CA THR A 140 -7.64 -8.07 16.58
C THR A 140 -6.28 -8.06 17.26
N LYS A 141 -5.65 -9.24 17.42
CA LYS A 141 -4.36 -9.37 18.11
C LYS A 141 -3.18 -8.78 17.34
N SER A 142 -3.33 -8.63 16.03
CA SER A 142 -2.30 -8.14 15.11
C SER A 142 -2.40 -6.64 14.86
N LEU A 143 -3.48 -6.00 15.31
CA LEU A 143 -3.72 -4.58 15.05
C LEU A 143 -3.14 -3.68 16.14
N GLN A 144 -2.95 -2.41 15.78
CA GLN A 144 -2.45 -1.38 16.67
C GLN A 144 -3.30 -1.24 17.94
N LYS A 145 -2.67 -1.46 19.11
CA LYS A 145 -3.33 -1.43 20.43
C LYS A 145 -4.04 -0.10 20.71
N ASP A 146 -3.39 1.01 20.34
CA ASP A 146 -3.96 2.36 20.49
C ASP A 146 -5.20 2.59 19.62
N CYS A 147 -5.32 1.89 18.50
CA CYS A 147 -6.49 1.94 17.63
C CYS A 147 -7.64 1.09 18.21
N ILE A 148 -7.38 -0.19 18.49
CA ILE A 148 -8.42 -1.13 18.97
C ILE A 148 -8.97 -0.78 20.36
N SER A 149 -8.26 0.05 21.13
CA SER A 149 -8.77 0.60 22.40
C SER A 149 -9.84 1.68 22.22
N LYS A 150 -10.01 2.21 20.99
CA LYS A 150 -10.90 3.35 20.68
C LYS A 150 -12.00 3.01 19.67
N MET A 151 -11.84 1.96 18.87
CA MET A 151 -12.78 1.56 17.83
C MET A 151 -12.72 0.06 17.55
N GLU A 152 -13.66 -0.44 16.76
CA GLU A 152 -13.74 -1.85 16.39
C GLU A 152 -12.51 -2.30 15.58
N SER A 153 -12.18 -3.60 15.68
CA SER A 153 -11.00 -4.16 14.99
C SER A 153 -11.07 -3.94 13.47
N SER A 154 -12.25 -4.05 12.89
CA SER A 154 -12.45 -3.81 11.46
C SER A 154 -12.17 -2.37 11.02
N GLU A 155 -12.38 -1.39 11.90
CA GLU A 155 -12.06 0.02 11.62
C GLU A 155 -10.55 0.26 11.69
N CYS A 156 -9.83 -0.51 12.51
CA CYS A 156 -8.37 -0.49 12.61
C CYS A 156 -7.64 -1.18 11.45
N LEU A 157 -8.35 -1.70 10.45
CA LEU A 157 -7.79 -2.09 9.16
C LEU A 157 -7.67 -0.91 8.18
N PHE A 158 -8.32 0.23 8.47
CA PHE A 158 -8.19 1.45 7.67
C PHE A 158 -7.01 2.31 8.16
N PRO A 159 -5.98 2.55 7.33
CA PRO A 159 -4.80 3.31 7.73
C PRO A 159 -5.06 4.70 8.29
N GLN A 160 -6.12 5.37 7.84
CA GLN A 160 -6.56 6.66 8.37
C GLN A 160 -6.78 6.66 9.90
N ASN A 161 -7.11 5.50 10.47
CA ASN A 161 -7.39 5.35 11.89
C ASN A 161 -6.16 5.06 12.74
N PHE A 162 -5.11 4.43 12.19
CA PHE A 162 -4.02 3.88 12.98
C PHE A 162 -2.61 4.34 12.62
N VAL A 163 -2.37 4.90 11.43
CA VAL A 163 -1.01 5.33 11.01
C VAL A 163 -0.40 6.34 11.98
N LYS A 164 -1.22 7.20 12.60
CA LYS A 164 -0.79 8.17 13.63
C LYS A 164 -0.22 7.54 14.91
N TYR A 165 -0.45 6.25 15.13
CA TYR A 165 0.08 5.53 16.31
C TYR A 165 1.38 4.77 16.01
N ILE A 166 1.75 4.62 14.73
CA ILE A 166 3.00 3.97 14.34
C ILE A 166 4.17 4.86 14.78
N LYS A 167 5.12 4.28 15.50
CA LYS A 167 6.29 5.01 16.04
C LYS A 167 7.44 5.02 15.04
N THR A 168 7.62 3.90 14.33
CA THR A 168 8.64 3.72 13.30
C THR A 168 8.35 4.61 12.10
N PRO A 169 9.36 5.25 11.47
CA PRO A 169 9.11 6.12 10.33
C PRO A 169 8.43 5.38 9.16
N VAL A 170 7.40 6.01 8.60
CA VAL A 170 6.58 5.46 7.50
C VAL A 170 6.70 6.35 6.27
N PHE A 171 6.70 5.77 5.08
CA PHE A 171 6.52 6.48 3.82
C PHE A 171 5.29 5.94 3.09
N LEU A 172 4.40 6.84 2.68
CA LEU A 172 3.18 6.52 1.95
C LEU A 172 3.38 6.84 0.47
N VAL A 173 3.45 5.81 -0.37
CA VAL A 173 3.32 5.94 -1.83
C VAL A 173 1.89 5.58 -2.18
N ASN A 174 1.08 6.50 -2.67
CA ASN A 174 -0.31 6.18 -3.00
C ASN A 174 -0.78 7.01 -4.19
N PRO A 175 -1.33 6.39 -5.26
CA PRO A 175 -2.06 7.15 -6.25
C PRO A 175 -3.35 7.69 -5.63
N SER A 176 -3.65 8.96 -5.86
CA SER A 176 -4.92 9.57 -5.44
C SER A 176 -6.11 9.13 -6.31
N TYR A 177 -5.82 8.55 -7.48
CA TYR A 177 -6.77 7.89 -8.36
C TYR A 177 -6.42 6.39 -8.45
N ASP A 178 -6.26 5.73 -7.29
CA ASP A 178 -5.87 4.32 -7.23
C ASP A 178 -6.87 3.44 -7.99
N TRP A 179 -6.37 2.73 -8.99
CA TRP A 179 -7.18 1.89 -9.87
C TRP A 179 -7.96 0.85 -9.06
N TRP A 180 -7.33 0.17 -8.11
CA TRP A 180 -7.97 -0.89 -7.35
C TRP A 180 -9.08 -0.35 -6.45
N GLN A 181 -8.84 0.77 -5.77
CA GLN A 181 -9.84 1.43 -4.93
C GLN A 181 -11.04 1.91 -5.75
N ILE A 182 -10.80 2.49 -6.93
CA ILE A 182 -11.90 2.90 -7.82
C ILE A 182 -12.76 1.69 -8.21
N HIS A 183 -12.15 0.53 -8.47
CA HIS A 183 -12.86 -0.67 -8.91
C HIS A 183 -13.59 -1.40 -7.81
N ASN A 184 -13.05 -1.43 -6.60
CA ASN A 184 -13.50 -2.32 -5.53
C ASN A 184 -14.11 -1.57 -4.33
N ILE A 185 -13.87 -0.26 -4.24
CA ILE A 185 -14.38 0.59 -3.16
C ILE A 185 -15.37 1.61 -3.71
N LEU A 186 -14.95 2.48 -4.63
CA LEU A 186 -15.76 3.63 -5.05
C LEU A 186 -16.88 3.25 -6.04
N ALA A 187 -16.58 2.44 -7.05
CA ALA A 187 -17.56 1.98 -8.04
C ALA A 187 -17.54 0.44 -8.15
N PRO A 188 -17.90 -0.29 -7.08
CA PRO A 188 -17.71 -1.74 -6.98
C PRO A 188 -18.66 -2.55 -7.87
N SER A 189 -19.83 -2.00 -8.22
CA SER A 189 -20.80 -2.72 -9.03
C SER A 189 -20.27 -3.02 -10.44
N THR A 190 -20.40 -4.29 -10.84
CA THR A 190 -20.12 -4.76 -12.20
C THR A 190 -21.33 -4.62 -13.13
N SER A 191 -22.54 -4.45 -12.58
CA SER A 191 -23.78 -4.27 -13.34
C SER A 191 -24.00 -2.82 -13.78
N ASP A 192 -23.30 -1.87 -13.17
CA ASP A 192 -23.37 -0.48 -13.57
C ASP A 192 -22.47 -0.20 -14.78
N HIS A 193 -23.10 -0.27 -15.95
CA HIS A 193 -22.48 0.01 -17.22
C HIS A 193 -21.96 1.44 -17.36
N SER A 194 -22.42 2.40 -16.54
CA SER A 194 -21.96 3.79 -16.62
C SER A 194 -20.47 3.91 -16.26
N TRP A 195 -20.00 3.14 -15.27
CA TRP A 195 -18.61 3.15 -14.81
C TRP A 195 -17.69 2.20 -15.58
N PHE A 196 -18.24 1.32 -16.42
CA PHE A 196 -17.47 0.26 -17.09
C PHE A 196 -16.27 0.78 -17.88
N LYS A 197 -16.46 1.83 -18.70
CA LYS A 197 -15.37 2.41 -19.50
C LYS A 197 -14.37 3.19 -18.63
N CYS A 198 -14.88 4.06 -17.76
CA CYS A 198 -14.09 4.87 -16.83
C CYS A 198 -13.15 4.03 -15.94
N LYS A 199 -13.64 2.90 -15.42
CA LYS A 199 -12.84 1.92 -14.67
C LYS A 199 -11.72 1.31 -15.52
N ARG A 200 -11.93 1.05 -16.80
CA ARG A 200 -10.87 0.45 -17.64
C ARG A 200 -9.82 1.45 -18.07
N ASN A 201 -10.21 2.71 -18.25
CA ASN A 201 -9.33 3.78 -18.64
C ASN A 201 -9.90 5.11 -18.13
N ILE A 202 -9.14 5.81 -17.29
CA ILE A 202 -9.57 7.10 -16.72
C ILE A 202 -9.85 8.18 -17.80
N LYS A 203 -9.28 8.04 -19.00
CA LYS A 203 -9.56 8.92 -20.15
C LYS A 203 -10.98 8.76 -20.69
N ASP A 204 -11.63 7.63 -20.44
CA ASP A 204 -12.99 7.35 -20.87
C ASP A 204 -14.05 7.75 -19.82
N CYS A 205 -13.64 8.36 -18.71
CA CYS A 205 -14.55 8.91 -17.72
C CYS A 205 -15.24 10.17 -18.27
N ASN A 206 -16.56 10.27 -18.09
CA ASN A 206 -17.28 11.49 -18.38
C ASN A 206 -17.04 12.57 -17.29
N PRO A 207 -17.38 13.85 -17.52
CA PRO A 207 -17.12 14.92 -16.55
C PRO A 207 -17.70 14.67 -15.16
N SER A 208 -18.90 14.09 -15.04
CA SER A 208 -19.50 13.77 -13.74
C SER A 208 -18.71 12.69 -12.98
N GLN A 209 -18.20 11.68 -13.70
CA GLN A 209 -17.34 10.67 -13.11
C GLN A 209 -16.01 11.25 -12.64
N ILE A 210 -15.41 12.16 -13.42
CA ILE A 210 -14.18 12.86 -13.01
C ILE A 210 -14.40 13.68 -11.74
N GLU A 211 -15.53 14.38 -11.61
CA GLU A 211 -15.88 15.12 -10.38
C GLU A 211 -16.00 14.18 -9.16
N ILE A 212 -16.62 13.01 -9.33
CA ILE A 212 -16.68 11.99 -8.26
C ILE A 212 -15.28 11.49 -7.90
N LEU A 213 -14.41 11.24 -8.88
CA LEU A 213 -13.02 10.86 -8.63
C LEU A 213 -12.23 11.96 -7.92
N HIS A 214 -12.50 13.23 -8.23
CA HIS A 214 -11.93 14.38 -7.52
C HIS A 214 -12.40 14.43 -6.07
N GLY A 215 -13.67 14.14 -5.81
CA GLY A 215 -14.21 13.98 -4.46
C GLY A 215 -13.47 12.90 -3.67
N TYR A 216 -13.28 11.72 -4.26
CA TYR A 216 -12.56 10.61 -3.62
C TYR A 216 -11.09 10.94 -3.33
N ARG A 217 -10.41 11.62 -4.27
CA ARG A 217 -9.07 12.17 -4.04
C ARG A 217 -9.07 13.14 -2.85
N ASN A 218 -10.04 14.03 -2.76
CA ASN A 218 -10.10 15.03 -1.69
C ASN A 218 -10.27 14.36 -0.32
N SER A 219 -11.12 13.32 -0.21
CA SER A 219 -11.20 12.49 1.00
C SER A 219 -9.85 11.91 1.41
N MET A 220 -9.05 11.39 0.46
CA MET A 220 -7.69 10.92 0.76
C MET A 220 -6.81 12.04 1.32
N LEU A 221 -6.84 13.21 0.69
CA LEU A 221 -6.00 14.33 1.12
C LEU A 221 -6.42 14.89 2.48
N GLU A 222 -7.71 14.89 2.79
CA GLU A 222 -8.21 15.26 4.12
C GLU A 222 -7.65 14.33 5.20
N GLU A 223 -7.69 13.02 4.96
CA GLU A 223 -7.12 12.03 5.88
C GLU A 223 -5.60 12.16 6.01
N LEU A 224 -4.90 12.46 4.91
CA LEU A 224 -3.45 12.66 4.90
C LEU A 224 -3.02 14.00 5.50
N ASN A 225 -3.93 14.98 5.62
CA ASN A 225 -3.62 16.31 6.12
C ASN A 225 -3.05 16.28 7.55
N GLN A 226 -3.51 15.34 8.37
CA GLN A 226 -3.00 15.13 9.73
C GLN A 226 -1.49 14.81 9.77
N PHE A 227 -0.92 14.33 8.65
CA PHE A 227 0.50 13.98 8.54
C PHE A 227 1.34 15.06 7.86
N GLN A 228 0.77 16.17 7.36
CA GLN A 228 1.51 17.19 6.59
C GLN A 228 2.76 17.72 7.31
N HIS A 229 2.64 17.94 8.62
CA HIS A 229 3.74 18.45 9.45
C HIS A 229 4.50 17.36 10.21
N SER A 230 4.12 16.09 10.06
CA SER A 230 4.82 14.97 10.67
C SER A 230 6.17 14.76 9.97
N ARG A 231 7.25 14.76 10.74
CA ARG A 231 8.59 14.40 10.24
C ARG A 231 8.78 12.89 10.08
N ASN A 232 7.99 12.09 10.79
CA ASN A 232 8.10 10.63 10.78
C ASN A 232 7.36 9.98 9.61
N VAL A 233 6.41 10.69 9.00
CA VAL A 233 5.61 10.19 7.87
C VAL A 233 6.05 10.90 6.60
N GLY A 234 6.70 10.24 5.65
CA GLY A 234 6.91 10.77 4.31
C GLY A 234 5.73 10.42 3.39
N MET A 235 5.56 11.16 2.30
CA MET A 235 4.52 10.83 1.30
C MET A 235 4.89 11.23 -0.12
N PHE A 236 4.46 10.39 -1.05
CA PHE A 236 4.45 10.63 -2.50
C PHE A 236 3.07 10.25 -3.05
N ILE A 237 2.22 11.24 -3.24
CA ILE A 237 0.82 11.09 -3.64
C ILE A 237 0.62 11.69 -5.02
N ASN A 238 0.67 10.84 -6.06
CA ASN A 238 0.50 11.29 -7.44
C ASN A 238 -0.95 11.22 -7.91
N SER A 239 -1.22 11.85 -9.06
CA SER A 239 -2.52 11.86 -9.72
C SER A 239 -2.72 10.74 -10.75
N CYS A 240 -1.88 9.71 -10.73
CA CYS A 240 -1.89 8.65 -11.72
C CYS A 240 -3.01 7.64 -11.46
N PHE A 241 -3.63 7.16 -12.53
CA PHE A 241 -4.53 6.03 -12.51
C PHE A 241 -3.73 4.73 -12.54
N SER A 242 -3.28 4.29 -11.36
CA SER A 242 -2.35 3.17 -11.20
C SER A 242 -2.61 2.40 -9.91
N HIS A 243 -1.91 1.29 -9.71
CA HIS A 243 -1.90 0.53 -8.47
C HIS A 243 -0.54 -0.18 -8.36
N CYS A 244 0.07 -0.16 -7.17
CA CYS A 244 1.40 -0.73 -6.92
C CYS A 244 2.55 -0.21 -7.79
N GLN A 245 3.17 0.89 -7.38
CA GLN A 245 4.10 1.65 -8.20
C GLN A 245 5.59 1.37 -7.92
N THR A 246 5.91 0.73 -6.81
CA THR A 246 7.31 0.57 -6.36
C THR A 246 8.01 -0.66 -6.92
N TRP A 247 7.27 -1.67 -7.37
CA TRP A 247 7.80 -2.93 -7.88
C TRP A 247 7.91 -2.97 -9.41
N MET A 248 7.34 -1.98 -10.11
CA MET A 248 7.46 -1.85 -11.56
C MET A 248 8.58 -0.87 -11.89
N ALA A 249 9.46 -1.26 -12.82
CA ALA A 249 10.64 -0.48 -13.21
C ALA A 249 10.25 0.89 -13.79
N ASP A 250 9.23 0.89 -14.65
CA ASP A 250 8.71 2.05 -15.35
C ASP A 250 8.05 3.06 -14.42
N THR A 251 7.45 2.65 -13.30
CA THR A 251 6.89 3.61 -12.32
C THR A 251 7.84 3.98 -11.19
N TRP A 252 8.80 3.12 -10.85
CA TRP A 252 9.71 3.35 -9.73
C TRP A 252 10.85 4.32 -10.06
N HIS A 253 11.67 3.99 -11.08
CA HIS A 253 12.83 4.79 -11.48
C HIS A 253 13.26 4.49 -12.93
N SER A 254 12.74 5.28 -13.86
CA SER A 254 13.09 5.29 -15.28
C SER A 254 12.99 6.71 -15.84
N GLU A 255 13.42 6.90 -17.08
CA GLU A 255 13.31 8.20 -17.77
C GLU A 255 11.85 8.70 -17.80
N ASP A 256 10.92 7.78 -18.10
CA ASP A 256 9.49 8.06 -18.25
C ASP A 256 8.68 7.88 -16.96
N SER A 257 9.32 7.61 -15.81
CA SER A 257 8.58 7.38 -14.56
C SER A 257 7.73 8.57 -14.13
N PRO A 258 6.59 8.32 -13.44
CA PRO A 258 5.81 9.38 -12.84
C PRO A 258 6.64 10.25 -11.89
N ARG A 259 6.50 11.56 -12.04
CA ARG A 259 7.24 12.57 -11.29
C ARG A 259 6.30 13.56 -10.62
N ILE A 260 6.68 13.98 -9.41
CA ILE A 260 6.15 15.18 -8.75
C ILE A 260 7.34 16.09 -8.49
N ASN A 261 7.24 17.37 -8.87
CA ASN A 261 8.35 18.32 -8.75
C ASN A 261 9.67 17.79 -9.35
N ASN A 262 9.57 17.13 -10.52
CA ASN A 262 10.67 16.51 -11.26
C ASN A 262 11.37 15.31 -10.56
N LYS A 263 10.82 14.80 -9.44
CA LYS A 263 11.36 13.62 -8.74
C LYS A 263 10.53 12.39 -8.99
N THR A 264 11.21 11.28 -9.30
CA THR A 264 10.65 9.93 -9.30
C THR A 264 10.30 9.46 -7.88
N ILE A 265 9.52 8.37 -7.80
CA ILE A 265 9.21 7.71 -6.52
C ILE A 265 10.52 7.27 -5.84
N ALA A 266 11.47 6.66 -6.56
CA ALA A 266 12.72 6.20 -6.00
C ALA A 266 13.57 7.32 -5.39
N GLU A 267 13.68 8.46 -6.07
CA GLU A 267 14.42 9.63 -5.57
C GLU A 267 13.76 10.21 -4.31
N ALA A 268 12.43 10.29 -4.30
CA ALA A 268 11.68 10.77 -3.14
C ALA A 268 11.82 9.83 -1.93
N VAL A 269 11.76 8.51 -2.15
CA VAL A 269 11.97 7.51 -1.10
C VAL A 269 13.42 7.52 -0.62
N GLY A 270 14.41 7.69 -1.51
CA GLY A 270 15.81 7.83 -1.15
C GLY A 270 16.07 9.05 -0.26
N ASP A 271 15.54 10.21 -0.66
CA ASP A 271 15.62 11.46 0.11
C ASP A 271 15.07 11.27 1.54
N TRP A 272 13.94 10.56 1.68
CA TRP A 272 13.34 10.28 2.99
C TRP A 272 14.08 9.19 3.78
N TYR A 273 14.45 8.08 3.14
CA TYR A 273 15.03 6.92 3.82
C TYR A 273 16.38 7.28 4.44
N PHE A 274 17.21 8.05 3.73
CA PHE A 274 18.51 8.49 4.21
C PHE A 274 18.49 9.86 4.90
N ASP A 275 17.30 10.33 5.30
CA ASP A 275 17.12 11.58 6.06
C ASP A 275 17.74 12.82 5.39
N ARG A 276 17.80 12.83 4.05
CA ARG A 276 18.33 13.97 3.28
C ARG A 276 17.33 15.13 3.33
N LYS A 277 16.03 14.83 3.23
CA LYS A 277 14.93 15.80 3.23
C LYS A 277 13.66 15.20 3.81
N ALA A 278 12.82 16.06 4.40
CA ALA A 278 11.42 15.72 4.61
C ALA A 278 10.69 15.73 3.25
N VAL A 279 9.86 14.74 3.01
CA VAL A 279 9.24 14.50 1.69
C VAL A 279 7.72 14.49 1.82
N LYS A 280 7.08 15.46 1.17
CA LYS A 280 5.63 15.70 1.14
C LYS A 280 5.19 16.02 -0.29
N GLU A 281 5.48 15.09 -1.20
CA GLU A 281 5.17 15.29 -2.61
C GLU A 281 3.71 14.92 -2.85
N ILE A 282 2.87 15.91 -3.12
CA ILE A 282 1.45 15.72 -3.44
C ILE A 282 1.17 16.46 -4.74
N ASP A 283 0.58 15.73 -5.67
CA ASP A 283 0.27 16.18 -7.01
C ASP A 283 -1.09 16.89 -7.09
N GLY A 284 -1.34 17.59 -8.21
CA GLY A 284 -2.64 18.19 -8.49
C GLY A 284 -3.76 17.17 -8.76
N PRO A 285 -5.00 17.60 -9.06
CA PRO A 285 -6.03 16.70 -9.55
C PRO A 285 -5.70 16.21 -10.97
N TYR A 286 -6.12 15.00 -11.34
CA TYR A 286 -6.03 14.49 -12.72
C TYR A 286 -6.75 15.46 -13.68
N PRO A 287 -6.24 15.69 -14.91
CA PRO A 287 -5.07 15.09 -15.54
C PRO A 287 -3.80 15.95 -15.44
N SER A 288 -3.56 16.61 -14.31
CA SER A 288 -2.47 17.60 -14.20
C SER A 288 -1.05 17.03 -14.33
N ASN A 289 -0.84 15.73 -14.11
CA ASN A 289 0.48 15.12 -14.23
C ASN A 289 0.67 14.39 -15.57
N PRO A 290 1.45 14.96 -16.49
CA PRO A 290 1.66 14.38 -17.82
C PRO A 290 2.61 13.18 -17.81
N THR A 291 3.32 12.92 -16.71
CA THR A 291 4.27 11.79 -16.59
C THR A 291 3.63 10.49 -16.13
N CYS A 292 2.31 10.50 -15.88
CA CYS A 292 1.61 9.33 -15.39
C CYS A 292 1.48 8.21 -16.43
N HIS A 293 1.92 7.02 -16.06
CA HIS A 293 1.60 5.76 -16.73
C HIS A 293 0.23 5.26 -16.26
N ASN A 294 -0.83 5.82 -16.83
CA ASN A 294 -2.20 5.43 -16.50
C ASN A 294 -2.50 4.04 -17.05
N LEU A 295 -3.05 3.16 -16.21
CA LEU A 295 -3.50 1.83 -16.62
C LEU A 295 -4.58 1.95 -17.70
N ASP A 296 -4.41 1.20 -18.79
CA ASP A 296 -5.37 1.14 -19.89
C ASP A 296 -5.72 -0.32 -20.18
N PHE A 297 -6.92 -0.70 -19.75
CA PHE A 297 -7.46 -2.02 -20.01
C PHE A 297 -8.45 -2.03 -21.17
N SER A 298 -8.62 -0.95 -21.95
CA SER A 298 -9.62 -0.86 -23.04
C SER A 298 -9.47 -1.95 -24.12
N ALA A 299 -8.25 -2.41 -24.38
CA ALA A 299 -7.95 -3.44 -25.40
C ALA A 299 -8.38 -4.87 -25.03
N PHE A 300 -8.65 -5.18 -23.75
CA PHE A 300 -9.07 -6.51 -23.31
C PHE A 300 -10.56 -6.76 -23.58
N HIS A 301 -10.95 -6.93 -24.83
CA HIS A 301 -12.36 -7.11 -25.21
C HIS A 301 -12.99 -8.47 -24.89
N LYS A 302 -12.36 -9.34 -24.06
CA LYS A 302 -12.89 -10.68 -23.77
C LYS A 302 -12.60 -11.13 -22.34
N ALA A 303 -13.66 -11.21 -21.54
CA ALA A 303 -13.98 -12.34 -20.69
C ALA A 303 -15.50 -12.47 -20.67
#